data_AF-A0A6M3K6B0-F1
#
_entry.id   AF-A0A6M3K6B0-F1
#
_cell.length_a   1.000
_cell.length_b   1.000
_cell.length_c   1.000
_cell.angle_alpha   90.00
_cell.angle_beta   90.00
_cell.angle_gamma   90.00
#
_symmetry.space_group_name_H-M   'P 1'
#
loop_
_entity.id
_entity.type
_entity.pdbx_description
1 polymer ?
#
loop_
_entity_poly.entity_id
_entity_poly.type
_entity_poly.pdbx_seq_one_letter_code
_entity_poly.pdbx_strand_id
1 'polypeptide(L)'
;MKMALQYPVLYKSTDARTDQIVKQAVETAVKDAENLWAPEKFDGVYPIKGFGISRLKAADLVAAGSIVGPYTYMFTWSVATASAWETYINDITLSNASYAVLVGVFNLDATPDVEAIKIKADGVEYPVIDLNEMYGWDVAVAYFSHPIIVRPEKKIAIKCKARTVGRKNIGFIGYVIAKRSYLIGEL
;
A
#
# COMPACT_ATOMS: atom_id res chain seq x y z
N MET A 1 13.42 25.90 8.31
CA MET A 1 12.85 25.04 9.38
C MET A 1 12.65 23.65 8.78
N LYS A 2 13.49 22.66 9.12
CA LYS A 2 13.34 21.28 8.60
C LYS A 2 12.07 20.70 9.23
N MET A 3 11.03 20.43 8.46
CA MET A 3 9.94 19.56 8.92
C MET A 3 10.57 18.24 9.33
N ALA A 4 10.37 17.83 10.58
CA ALA A 4 10.70 16.48 10.99
C ALA A 4 9.89 15.53 10.08
N LEU A 5 10.56 14.64 9.36
CA LEU A 5 9.91 13.57 8.62
C LEU A 5 9.16 12.73 9.66
N GLN A 6 7.84 12.92 9.73
CA GLN A 6 6.98 12.10 10.57
C GLN A 6 6.83 10.75 9.86
N TYR A 7 7.49 9.74 10.41
CA TYR A 7 7.41 8.40 9.87
C TYR A 7 6.09 7.71 10.27
N PRO A 8 5.57 6.81 9.43
CA PRO A 8 4.40 6.00 9.74
C PRO A 8 4.67 5.13 10.97
N VAL A 9 3.75 5.18 11.92
CA VAL A 9 3.60 4.25 13.06
C VAL A 9 2.17 3.73 13.07
N LEU A 10 1.88 2.61 13.72
CA LEU A 10 0.49 2.14 13.83
C LEU A 10 -0.31 3.00 14.80
N TYR A 11 -1.56 3.28 14.44
CA TYR A 11 -2.54 3.81 15.40
C TYR A 11 -2.98 2.74 16.39
N LYS A 12 -3.15 3.15 17.65
CA LYS A 12 -3.77 2.28 18.65
C LYS A 12 -5.29 2.34 18.48
N SER A 13 -5.97 1.22 18.74
CA SER A 13 -7.44 1.08 18.55
C SER A 13 -8.30 2.12 19.30
N THR A 14 -7.72 2.92 20.19
CA THR A 14 -8.37 3.98 20.96
C THR A 14 -8.31 5.37 20.31
N ASP A 15 -7.59 5.53 19.20
CA ASP A 15 -7.35 6.84 18.59
C ASP A 15 -8.50 7.23 17.64
N ALA A 16 -9.41 8.08 18.09
CA ALA A 16 -10.61 8.52 17.34
C ALA A 16 -10.35 9.39 16.08
N ARG A 17 -9.10 9.48 15.58
CA ARG A 17 -8.68 10.44 14.53
C ARG A 17 -8.24 9.80 13.21
N THR A 18 -8.29 8.48 13.08
CA THR A 18 -7.76 7.77 11.90
C THR A 18 -8.43 8.17 10.59
N ASP A 19 -9.77 8.34 10.57
CA ASP A 19 -10.52 8.66 9.34
C ASP A 19 -10.14 10.02 8.74
N GLN A 20 -9.93 11.04 9.58
CA GLN A 20 -9.55 12.39 9.12
C GLN A 20 -8.16 12.39 8.46
N ILE A 21 -7.25 11.57 8.98
CA ILE A 21 -5.86 11.51 8.52
C ILE A 21 -5.76 10.72 7.21
N VAL A 22 -6.51 9.62 7.10
CA VAL A 22 -6.67 8.91 5.82
C VAL A 22 -7.25 9.83 4.76
N LYS A 23 -8.30 10.60 5.08
CA LYS A 23 -8.90 11.56 4.15
C LYS A 23 -7.90 12.62 3.70
N GLN A 24 -7.14 13.22 4.62
CA GLN A 24 -6.14 14.23 4.29
C GLN A 24 -5.05 13.68 3.37
N ALA A 25 -4.56 12.46 3.62
CA ALA A 25 -3.52 11.87 2.79
C ALA A 25 -3.99 11.54 1.37
N VAL A 26 -5.23 11.05 1.23
CA VAL A 26 -5.86 10.85 -0.09
C VAL A 26 -5.99 12.20 -0.82
N GLU A 27 -6.45 13.25 -0.13
CA GLU A 27 -6.54 14.60 -0.71
C GLU A 27 -5.16 15.15 -1.12
N THR A 28 -4.11 14.92 -0.33
CA THR A 28 -2.73 15.30 -0.69
C THR A 28 -2.23 14.54 -1.92
N ALA A 29 -2.46 13.22 -1.97
CA ALA A 29 -2.08 12.41 -3.12
C ALA A 29 -2.83 12.83 -4.40
N VAL A 30 -4.12 13.19 -4.29
CA VAL A 30 -4.91 13.74 -5.39
C VAL A 30 -4.32 15.07 -5.88
N LYS A 31 -3.97 16.00 -4.99
CA LYS A 31 -3.35 17.28 -5.37
C LYS A 31 -1.99 17.10 -6.04
N ASP A 32 -1.17 16.16 -5.57
CA ASP A 32 0.12 15.87 -6.20
C ASP A 32 -0.07 15.27 -7.60
N ALA A 33 -1.01 14.33 -7.74
CA ALA A 33 -1.37 13.74 -9.03
C ALA A 33 -1.93 14.78 -10.02
N GLU A 34 -2.76 15.72 -9.55
CA GLU A 34 -3.24 16.85 -10.34
C GLU A 34 -2.09 17.69 -10.88
N ASN A 35 -1.06 17.96 -10.09
CA ASN A 35 0.11 18.73 -10.54
C ASN A 35 1.02 17.94 -11.48
N LEU A 36 1.30 16.66 -11.18
CA LEU A 36 2.20 15.83 -11.98
C LEU A 36 1.62 15.56 -13.39
N TRP A 37 0.30 15.41 -13.49
CA TRP A 37 -0.37 15.05 -14.74
C TRP A 37 -1.06 16.22 -15.45
N ALA A 38 -0.85 17.46 -14.99
CA ALA A 38 -1.38 18.67 -15.64
C ALA A 38 -0.46 19.21 -16.77
N PRO A 39 -0.98 19.40 -18.01
CA PRO A 39 -1.89 18.53 -18.75
C PRO A 39 -1.15 17.67 -19.78
N GLU A 40 -1.32 16.35 -19.70
CA GLU A 40 -1.31 15.54 -20.92
C GLU A 40 -2.60 15.79 -21.70
N LYS A 41 -2.49 16.27 -22.94
CA LYS A 41 -3.64 16.49 -23.84
C LYS A 41 -4.13 15.14 -24.37
N PHE A 42 -5.40 14.84 -24.17
CA PHE A 42 -6.10 13.81 -24.92
C PHE A 42 -6.94 14.51 -26.00
N ASP A 43 -6.50 14.44 -27.25
CA ASP A 43 -7.19 15.05 -28.41
C ASP A 43 -7.56 16.53 -28.23
N GLY A 44 -6.65 17.32 -27.64
CA GLY A 44 -6.84 18.77 -27.49
C GLY A 44 -7.86 19.23 -26.45
N VAL A 45 -8.54 18.30 -25.75
CA VAL A 45 -9.52 18.60 -24.69
C VAL A 45 -8.98 18.19 -23.33
N TYR A 46 -9.03 19.12 -22.37
CA TYR A 46 -8.70 18.85 -20.97
C TYR A 46 -9.85 18.10 -20.30
N PRO A 47 -9.67 16.87 -19.79
CA PRO A 47 -10.70 16.24 -18.99
C PRO A 47 -10.83 17.00 -17.67
N ILE A 48 -11.98 17.64 -17.45
CA ILE A 48 -12.32 18.40 -16.24
C ILE A 48 -12.15 17.54 -14.96
N LYS A 49 -12.19 16.19 -15.11
CA LYS A 49 -11.78 15.15 -14.14
C LYS A 49 -11.17 13.95 -14.89
N GLY A 50 -9.86 13.73 -14.78
CA GLY A 50 -9.10 12.78 -15.64
C GLY A 50 -8.53 11.53 -14.95
N PHE A 51 -8.53 11.49 -13.63
CA PHE A 51 -8.03 10.37 -12.81
C PHE A 51 -9.19 9.67 -12.11
N GLY A 52 -9.09 8.35 -11.95
CA GLY A 52 -9.99 7.60 -11.09
C GLY A 52 -9.27 7.20 -9.81
N ILE A 53 -10.07 6.91 -8.80
CA ILE A 53 -9.60 6.39 -7.51
C ILE A 53 -10.26 5.03 -7.35
N SER A 54 -9.47 3.99 -7.12
CA SER A 54 -9.96 2.66 -6.80
C SER A 54 -9.31 2.14 -5.51
N ARG A 55 -9.84 1.06 -4.95
CA ARG A 55 -9.19 0.38 -3.82
C ARG A 55 -7.94 -0.33 -4.32
N LEU A 56 -6.89 -0.27 -3.53
CA LEU A 56 -5.67 -1.01 -3.76
C LEU A 56 -5.95 -2.52 -3.84
N LYS A 57 -5.52 -3.15 -4.92
CA LYS A 57 -5.57 -4.60 -5.15
C LYS A 57 -4.15 -5.17 -5.07
N ALA A 58 -4.06 -6.49 -4.92
CA ALA A 58 -2.76 -7.18 -4.96
C ALA A 58 -2.02 -6.91 -6.28
N ALA A 59 -2.72 -6.88 -7.42
CA ALA A 59 -2.13 -6.62 -8.73
C ALA A 59 -1.40 -5.26 -8.83
N ASP A 60 -1.85 -4.25 -8.08
CA ASP A 60 -1.25 -2.92 -8.08
C ASP A 60 0.14 -2.88 -7.41
N LEU A 61 0.44 -3.86 -6.55
CA LEU A 61 1.66 -3.95 -5.76
C LEU A 61 2.41 -5.27 -5.96
N VAL A 62 2.08 -6.04 -7.00
CA VAL A 62 2.68 -7.35 -7.25
C VAL A 62 3.08 -7.45 -8.73
N ALA A 63 4.33 -7.82 -9.01
CA ALA A 63 4.85 -7.86 -10.37
C ALA A 63 4.12 -8.94 -11.18
N ALA A 64 3.96 -8.68 -12.48
CA ALA A 64 3.52 -9.67 -13.45
C ALA A 64 4.35 -10.95 -13.29
N GLY A 65 3.68 -12.07 -12.98
CA GLY A 65 4.33 -13.38 -12.79
C GLY A 65 4.39 -13.91 -11.35
N SER A 66 3.95 -13.15 -10.35
CA SER A 66 3.61 -13.75 -9.05
C SER A 66 2.36 -14.62 -9.24
N ILE A 67 2.28 -15.79 -8.59
CA ILE A 67 1.16 -16.72 -8.77
C ILE A 67 -0.14 -16.05 -8.30
N VAL A 68 -0.87 -15.49 -9.25
CA VAL A 68 -2.26 -15.04 -9.11
C VAL A 68 -3.11 -16.31 -9.26
N GLY A 69 -3.46 -16.95 -8.15
CA GLY A 69 -4.40 -18.06 -8.16
C GLY A 69 -5.77 -17.63 -8.73
N PRO A 70 -6.64 -18.56 -9.14
CA PRO A 70 -7.94 -18.24 -9.78
C PRO A 70 -8.94 -17.47 -8.90
N TYR A 71 -8.56 -17.10 -7.67
CA TYR A 71 -9.33 -16.31 -6.71
C TYR A 71 -8.53 -15.14 -6.07
N THR A 72 -7.34 -14.78 -6.55
CA THR A 72 -6.45 -13.82 -5.85
C THR A 72 -6.75 -12.36 -6.14
N TYR A 73 -7.75 -11.84 -5.43
CA TYR A 73 -7.71 -10.48 -4.88
C TYR A 73 -6.95 -10.43 -3.54
N MET A 74 -6.37 -11.56 -3.13
CA MET A 74 -5.81 -11.78 -1.81
C MET A 74 -4.30 -11.60 -1.82
N PHE A 75 -3.84 -10.68 -0.98
CA PHE A 75 -2.45 -10.51 -0.59
C PHE A 75 -2.01 -11.72 0.24
N THR A 76 -1.24 -12.63 -0.36
CA THR A 76 -0.73 -13.82 0.34
C THR A 76 0.77 -13.95 0.19
N TRP A 77 1.44 -14.25 1.30
CA TRP A 77 2.88 -14.38 1.41
C TRP A 77 3.26 -15.78 1.87
N SER A 78 4.27 -16.38 1.26
CA SER A 78 4.82 -17.67 1.71
C SER A 78 6.12 -17.42 2.44
N VAL A 79 6.15 -17.76 3.73
CA VAL A 79 7.33 -17.64 4.60
C VAL A 79 8.10 -18.94 4.54
N ALA A 80 9.38 -18.88 4.19
CA ALA A 80 10.26 -20.04 4.15
C ALA A 80 10.95 -20.29 5.50
N THR A 81 11.22 -19.22 6.26
CA THR A 81 12.02 -19.24 7.48
C THR A 81 11.33 -18.43 8.57
N ALA A 82 11.01 -19.09 9.67
CA ALA A 82 10.44 -18.45 10.86
C ALA A 82 11.39 -17.41 11.45
N SER A 83 10.83 -16.32 11.94
CA SER A 83 11.50 -15.22 12.63
C SER A 83 12.61 -14.51 11.83
N ALA A 84 12.69 -14.73 10.52
CA ALA A 84 13.62 -14.04 9.63
C ALA A 84 12.95 -12.91 8.85
N TRP A 85 13.75 -11.92 8.45
CA TRP A 85 13.31 -10.92 7.47
C TRP A 85 13.30 -11.54 6.09
N GLU A 86 12.12 -11.65 5.50
CA GLU A 86 11.94 -12.23 4.18
C GLU A 86 11.22 -11.25 3.26
N THR A 87 11.55 -11.33 1.96
CA THR A 87 10.95 -10.48 0.95
C THR A 87 9.49 -10.91 0.75
N TYR A 88 8.58 -9.96 0.94
CA TYR A 88 7.17 -10.14 0.59
C TYR A 88 6.89 -9.54 -0.79
N ILE A 89 7.26 -8.27 -0.99
CA ILE A 89 7.15 -7.58 -2.27
C ILE A 89 8.56 -7.25 -2.77
N ASN A 90 8.91 -7.78 -3.94
CA ASN A 90 10.26 -7.74 -4.48
C ASN A 90 10.47 -6.55 -5.43
N ASP A 91 10.79 -5.38 -4.87
CA ASP A 91 11.28 -4.18 -5.57
C ASP A 91 10.54 -3.86 -6.89
N ILE A 92 9.23 -3.69 -6.80
CA ILE A 92 8.34 -3.48 -7.94
C ILE A 92 8.33 -2.02 -8.34
N THR A 93 8.53 -1.75 -9.62
CA THR A 93 8.30 -0.43 -10.21
C THR A 93 6.82 -0.25 -10.50
N LEU A 94 6.19 0.77 -9.93
CA LEU A 94 4.81 1.13 -10.27
C LEU A 94 4.69 1.63 -11.70
N SER A 95 3.53 1.39 -12.31
CA SER A 95 3.18 1.93 -13.62
C SER A 95 3.31 3.47 -13.63
N ASN A 96 3.72 4.03 -14.77
CA ASN A 96 3.80 5.47 -14.98
C ASN A 96 2.43 6.17 -14.92
N ALA A 97 1.35 5.39 -14.97
CA ALA A 97 -0.02 5.87 -14.94
C ALA A 97 -0.71 5.72 -13.58
N SER A 98 0.00 5.28 -12.52
CA SER A 98 -0.59 4.96 -11.22
C SER A 98 0.23 5.47 -10.03
N TYR A 99 -0.48 5.99 -9.03
CA TYR A 99 0.00 6.16 -7.66
C TYR A 99 -0.58 5.07 -6.77
N ALA A 100 0.21 4.57 -5.83
CA ALA A 100 -0.28 3.74 -4.73
C ALA A 100 -0.25 4.53 -3.42
N VAL A 101 -1.35 4.54 -2.68
CA VAL A 101 -1.48 5.17 -1.37
C VAL A 101 -1.75 4.08 -0.34
N LEU A 102 -0.75 3.73 0.46
CA LEU A 102 -0.88 2.74 1.53
C LEU A 102 -1.32 3.45 2.81
N VAL A 103 -2.47 3.06 3.34
CA VAL A 103 -3.05 3.66 4.55
C VAL A 103 -2.99 2.72 5.76
N GLY A 104 -2.72 1.45 5.54
CA GLY A 104 -2.62 0.47 6.61
C GLY A 104 -2.29 -0.93 6.13
N VAL A 105 -2.41 -1.87 7.06
CA VAL A 105 -2.12 -3.29 6.89
C VAL A 105 -3.29 -4.07 7.45
N PHE A 106 -3.63 -5.19 6.81
CA PHE A 106 -4.59 -6.14 7.34
C PHE A 106 -3.99 -7.54 7.33
N ASN A 107 -4.47 -8.39 8.23
CA ASN A 107 -4.17 -9.81 8.28
C ASN A 107 -5.48 -10.59 8.41
N LEU A 108 -5.73 -11.51 7.48
CA LEU A 108 -6.92 -12.36 7.42
C LEU A 108 -6.71 -13.70 8.16
N ASP A 109 -5.53 -13.95 8.72
CA ASP A 109 -5.28 -15.15 9.50
C ASP A 109 -5.99 -15.05 10.85
N ALA A 110 -6.72 -16.12 11.22
CA ALA A 110 -7.43 -16.21 12.50
C ALA A 110 -6.50 -16.08 13.72
N THR A 111 -5.20 -16.32 13.53
CA THR A 111 -4.16 -16.05 14.54
C THR A 111 -3.00 -15.35 13.85
N PRO A 112 -2.98 -14.01 13.86
CA PRO A 112 -1.92 -13.22 13.22
C PRO A 112 -0.55 -13.57 13.81
N ASP A 113 0.37 -13.96 12.96
CA ASP A 113 1.74 -14.31 13.38
C ASP A 113 2.81 -13.53 12.61
N VAL A 114 2.40 -12.60 11.74
CA VAL A 114 3.30 -11.60 11.17
C VAL A 114 3.58 -10.54 12.23
N GLU A 115 4.84 -10.41 12.62
CA GLU A 115 5.28 -9.60 13.76
C GLU A 115 5.67 -8.18 13.34
N ALA A 116 6.22 -8.00 12.14
CA ALA A 116 6.71 -6.70 11.71
C ALA A 116 6.86 -6.60 10.19
N ILE A 117 6.84 -5.36 9.69
CA ILE A 117 7.11 -5.03 8.29
C ILE A 117 8.16 -3.93 8.16
N LYS A 118 8.90 -4.01 7.05
CA LYS A 118 9.85 -3.00 6.59
C LYS A 118 9.45 -2.60 5.18
N ILE A 119 9.22 -1.31 4.98
CA ILE A 119 8.81 -0.75 3.69
C ILE A 119 9.93 0.13 3.17
N LYS A 120 10.30 -0.06 1.92
CA LYS A 120 11.11 0.88 1.16
C LYS A 120 10.29 1.32 -0.03
N ALA A 121 9.98 2.61 -0.12
CA ALA A 121 9.22 3.17 -1.22
C ALA A 121 9.82 4.48 -1.70
N ASP A 122 9.87 4.68 -3.01
CA ASP A 122 10.39 5.92 -3.63
C ASP A 122 11.80 6.31 -3.13
N GLY A 123 12.65 5.30 -2.96
CA GLY A 123 14.02 5.48 -2.47
C GLY A 123 14.14 5.78 -0.97
N VAL A 124 13.03 5.95 -0.26
CA VAL A 124 12.98 6.17 1.19
C VAL A 124 12.79 4.83 1.90
N GLU A 125 13.66 4.55 2.87
CA GLU A 125 13.49 3.42 3.79
C GLU A 125 12.73 3.90 5.03
N TYR A 126 11.57 3.31 5.26
CA TYR A 126 10.71 3.62 6.40
C TYR A 126 11.16 2.79 7.61
N PRO A 127 10.88 3.26 8.84
CA PRO A 127 11.18 2.48 10.04
C PRO A 127 10.42 1.16 10.06
N VAL A 128 10.91 0.25 10.90
CA VAL A 128 10.20 -1.02 11.17
C VAL A 128 8.86 -0.70 11.82
N ILE A 129 7.79 -1.22 11.23
CA ILE A 129 6.45 -1.13 11.78
C ILE A 129 6.17 -2.45 12.48
N ASP A 130 5.99 -2.38 13.80
CA ASP A 130 5.56 -3.51 14.63
C ASP A 130 4.08 -3.80 14.37
N LEU A 131 3.72 -5.06 14.10
CA LEU A 131 2.37 -5.52 13.83
C LEU A 131 1.76 -6.34 14.99
N ASN A 132 2.49 -6.53 16.09
CA ASN A 132 1.96 -7.27 17.25
C ASN A 132 0.75 -6.58 17.90
N GLU A 133 0.61 -5.26 17.72
CA GLU A 133 -0.55 -4.48 18.18
C GLU A 133 -1.70 -4.44 17.14
N MET A 134 -1.74 -5.34 16.15
CA MET A 134 -2.90 -5.44 15.26
C MET A 134 -4.10 -6.03 16.03
N TYR A 135 -5.27 -5.39 15.92
CA TYR A 135 -6.49 -5.81 16.61
C TYR A 135 -7.56 -6.26 15.60
N GLY A 136 -8.29 -7.32 15.92
CA GLY A 136 -9.45 -7.78 15.16
C GLY A 136 -9.99 -9.12 15.65
N TRP A 137 -11.30 -9.33 15.53
CA TRP A 137 -11.96 -10.59 15.91
C TRP A 137 -11.99 -11.63 14.78
N ASP A 138 -11.92 -11.16 13.52
CA ASP A 138 -11.97 -11.97 12.31
C ASP A 138 -10.89 -11.53 11.30
N VAL A 139 -10.75 -10.21 11.11
CA VAL A 139 -9.65 -9.60 10.35
C VAL A 139 -8.90 -8.63 11.26
N ALA A 140 -7.61 -8.87 11.47
CA ALA A 140 -6.77 -7.96 12.22
C ALA A 140 -6.36 -6.79 11.31
N VAL A 141 -6.57 -5.56 11.75
CA VAL A 141 -6.26 -4.36 10.95
C VAL A 141 -5.45 -3.38 11.78
N ALA A 142 -4.51 -2.69 11.13
CA ALA A 142 -3.89 -1.50 11.69
C ALA A 142 -3.66 -0.43 10.61
N TYR A 143 -3.86 0.82 10.99
CA TYR A 143 -3.68 1.97 10.11
C TYR A 143 -2.38 2.70 10.40
N PHE A 144 -1.77 3.24 9.36
CA PHE A 144 -0.58 4.07 9.49
C PHE A 144 -0.91 5.47 9.94
N SER A 145 -0.04 6.03 10.78
CA SER A 145 -0.12 7.41 11.23
C SER A 145 0.02 8.43 10.10
N HIS A 146 0.79 8.05 9.10
CA HIS A 146 1.00 8.81 7.88
C HIS A 146 0.94 7.83 6.73
N PRO A 147 -0.01 7.97 5.80
CA PRO A 147 -0.05 7.11 4.63
C PRO A 147 1.22 7.20 3.80
N ILE A 148 1.62 6.07 3.24
CA ILE A 148 2.81 5.97 2.40
C ILE A 148 2.34 6.13 0.96
N ILE A 149 2.76 7.22 0.32
CA ILE A 149 2.44 7.50 -1.07
C ILE A 149 3.62 7.07 -1.94
N VAL A 150 3.36 6.18 -2.88
CA VAL A 150 4.32 5.73 -3.88
C VAL A 150 3.96 6.36 -5.21
N ARG A 151 4.89 7.12 -5.77
CA ARG A 151 4.70 7.87 -7.02
C ARG A 151 4.85 6.96 -8.26
N PRO A 152 4.34 7.37 -9.42
CA PRO A 152 4.53 6.64 -10.66
C PRO A 152 6.02 6.42 -10.98
N GLU A 153 6.35 5.28 -11.61
CA GLU A 153 7.72 4.87 -11.95
C GLU A 153 8.67 4.68 -10.75
N LYS A 154 8.15 4.82 -9.52
CA LYS A 154 8.91 4.59 -8.30
C LYS A 154 8.77 3.15 -7.86
N LYS A 155 9.80 2.71 -7.14
CA LYS A 155 9.87 1.36 -6.64
C LYS A 155 9.29 1.24 -5.25
N ILE A 156 8.67 0.10 -4.99
CA ILE A 156 8.28 -0.37 -3.67
C ILE A 156 8.84 -1.76 -3.40
N ALA A 157 9.50 -1.91 -2.25
CA ALA A 157 9.95 -3.19 -1.72
C ALA A 157 9.42 -3.35 -0.30
N ILE A 158 8.94 -4.54 0.02
CA ILE A 158 8.40 -4.83 1.35
C ILE A 158 9.01 -6.13 1.84
N LYS A 159 9.54 -6.07 3.06
CA LYS A 159 9.98 -7.24 3.81
C LYS A 159 9.09 -7.41 5.02
N CYS A 160 8.77 -8.66 5.32
CA CYS A 160 7.97 -9.01 6.48
C CYS A 160 8.77 -9.98 7.35
N LYS A 161 8.39 -10.06 8.63
CA LYS A 161 8.90 -11.04 9.59
C LYS A 161 7.71 -11.74 10.22
N ALA A 162 7.65 -13.06 10.14
CA ALA A 162 6.60 -13.86 10.79
C ALA A 162 7.19 -14.86 11.77
N ARG A 163 6.41 -15.23 12.79
CA ARG A 163 6.83 -16.16 13.84
C ARG A 163 6.94 -17.60 13.33
N THR A 164 6.12 -17.98 12.35
CA THR A 164 6.08 -19.36 11.84
C THR A 164 6.26 -19.41 10.31
N VAL A 165 6.78 -20.55 9.84
CA VAL A 165 6.87 -20.89 8.41
C VAL A 165 5.47 -21.15 7.86
N GLY A 166 5.26 -20.88 6.57
CA GLY A 166 4.02 -21.20 5.86
C GLY A 166 3.35 -19.99 5.23
N ARG A 167 2.12 -20.20 4.75
CA ARG A 167 1.34 -19.16 4.07
C ARG A 167 0.72 -18.19 5.08
N LYS A 168 0.84 -16.89 4.79
CA LYS A 168 0.32 -15.76 5.56
C LYS A 168 -0.61 -14.93 4.70
N ASN A 169 -1.76 -14.56 5.22
CA ASN A 169 -2.74 -13.75 4.49
C ASN A 169 -2.68 -12.28 4.95
N ILE A 170 -1.50 -11.68 4.77
CA ILE A 170 -1.23 -10.28 5.10
C ILE A 170 -1.27 -9.40 3.85
N GLY A 171 -1.97 -8.28 3.93
CA GLY A 171 -2.08 -7.31 2.83
C GLY A 171 -2.08 -5.86 3.27
N PHE A 172 -2.18 -4.98 2.28
CA PHE A 172 -2.19 -3.54 2.50
C PHE A 172 -3.58 -2.98 2.26
N ILE A 173 -3.98 -2.05 3.12
CA ILE A 173 -5.14 -1.21 2.91
C ILE A 173 -4.65 0.04 2.18
N GLY A 174 -5.36 0.45 1.14
CA GLY A 174 -4.95 1.60 0.37
C GLY A 174 -5.87 1.95 -0.78
N TYR A 175 -5.40 2.92 -1.55
CA TYR A 175 -6.05 3.39 -2.76
C TYR A 175 -5.03 3.43 -3.91
N VAL A 176 -5.54 3.26 -5.12
CA VAL A 176 -4.80 3.56 -6.34
C VAL A 176 -5.45 4.75 -7.02
N ILE A 177 -4.61 5.74 -7.32
CA ILE A 177 -5.00 6.91 -8.10
C ILE A 177 -4.34 6.74 -9.46
N ALA A 178 -5.12 6.56 -10.52
CA ALA A 178 -4.57 6.26 -11.83
C ALA A 178 -5.36 6.94 -12.96
N LYS A 179 -4.73 7.08 -14.13
CA LYS A 179 -5.40 7.53 -15.36
C LYS A 179 -6.59 6.59 -15.63
N ARG A 180 -7.74 7.13 -16.06
CA ARG A 180 -8.96 6.33 -16.27
C ARG A 180 -8.75 5.11 -17.20
N SER A 181 -7.92 5.26 -18.23
CA SER A 181 -7.57 4.16 -19.14
C SER A 181 -6.91 2.98 -18.43
N TYR A 182 -6.06 3.26 -17.43
CA TYR A 182 -5.39 2.26 -16.61
C TYR A 182 -6.41 1.50 -15.73
N LEU A 183 -7.37 2.22 -15.15
CA LEU A 183 -8.40 1.61 -14.29
C LEU A 183 -9.45 0.78 -15.06
N ILE A 184 -9.66 1.08 -16.35
CA ILE A 184 -10.61 0.36 -17.21
C ILE A 184 -9.94 -0.85 -17.87
N GLY A 185 -8.66 -0.76 -18.23
CA GLY A 185 -7.93 -1.85 -18.92
C GLY A 185 -7.58 -3.06 -18.04
N GLU A 186 -7.79 -2.98 -16.72
CA GLU A 186 -7.58 -4.08 -15.76
C GLU A 186 -8.90 -4.74 -15.29
N LEU A 187 -10.02 -4.52 -16.00
CA LEU A 187 -11.27 -5.29 -15.87
C LEU A 187 -11.28 -6.48 -16.84
#